data_AF-A0A2V2WFA0-F1
#
_entry.id   AF-A0A2V2WFA0-F1
#
_cell.length_a   1.000
_cell.length_b   1.000
_cell.length_c   1.000
_cell.angle_alpha   90.00
_cell.angle_beta   90.00
_cell.angle_gamma   90.00
#
_symmetry.space_group_name_H-M   'P 1'
#
loop_
_entity.id
_entity.type
_entity.pdbx_description
1 polymer ?
#
loop_
_entity_poly.entity_id
_entity_poly.type
_entity_poly.pdbx_seq_one_letter_code
_entity_poly.pdbx_strand_id
1 'polypeptide(L)'
;MRRLMVLLWVDAEQYGVASSLGLSDDAKYPAFVIARGEDHFVHPSTEPVTAESIENLFIEYSEKKLFQKIKSQPVPEIETVEGLTTVVGKTLDKYLSSGKDMLIEFFAPWCGHCKNLAPIYAKVAKEFESSDVIIAAMDATANQVDNSLLTFLVFRPYTLFPMEESQLCMMGAVRSMKFTSLFMSTAQL
;
A
#
# COMPACT_ATOMS: atom_id res chain seq x y z
N MET A 1 -23.82 -15.58 16.46
CA MET A 1 -23.91 -14.70 15.27
C MET A 1 -23.61 -15.57 14.05
N ARG A 2 -24.59 -15.88 13.18
CA ARG A 2 -24.35 -16.71 11.99
C ARG A 2 -23.63 -15.87 10.94
N ARG A 3 -22.47 -16.32 10.46
CA ARG A 3 -21.79 -15.71 9.31
C ARG A 3 -22.42 -16.32 8.05
N LEU A 4 -23.01 -15.47 7.21
CA LEU A 4 -23.51 -15.87 5.90
C LEU A 4 -22.37 -15.75 4.90
N MET A 5 -22.04 -16.84 4.21
CA MET A 5 -21.11 -16.83 3.09
C MET A 5 -21.88 -17.21 1.84
N VAL A 6 -21.70 -16.43 0.78
CA VAL A 6 -22.31 -16.68 -0.52
C VAL A 6 -21.21 -17.22 -1.42
N LEU A 7 -21.41 -18.43 -1.95
CA LEU A 7 -20.51 -19.00 -2.94
C LEU A 7 -20.93 -18.46 -4.32
N LEU A 8 -19.99 -17.85 -5.02
CA LEU A 8 -20.19 -17.36 -6.39
C LEU A 8 -19.14 -18.01 -7.28
N TRP A 9 -19.57 -18.38 -8.49
CA TRP A 9 -18.68 -18.82 -9.55
C TRP A 9 -18.69 -17.77 -10.65
N VAL A 10 -17.51 -17.38 -11.12
CA VAL A 10 -17.34 -16.37 -12.17
C VAL A 10 -16.26 -16.85 -13.13
N ASP A 11 -16.52 -16.70 -14.42
CA ASP A 11 -15.52 -16.90 -15.47
C ASP A 11 -14.56 -15.69 -15.50
N ALA A 12 -13.32 -15.91 -15.06
CA ALA A 12 -12.35 -14.84 -14.94
C ALA A 12 -11.82 -14.34 -16.30
N GLU A 13 -11.78 -15.21 -17.32
CA GLU A 13 -11.30 -14.86 -18.67
C GLU A 13 -12.34 -14.02 -19.40
N GLN A 14 -13.63 -14.38 -19.26
CA GLN A 14 -14.72 -13.66 -19.91
C GLN A 14 -14.92 -12.25 -19.32
N TYR A 15 -14.82 -12.12 -18.00
CA TYR A 15 -15.19 -10.88 -17.28
C TYR A 15 -14.01 -10.06 -16.77
N GLY A 16 -12.77 -10.53 -16.90
CA GLY A 16 -11.57 -9.79 -16.51
C GLY A 16 -11.49 -9.44 -15.01
N VAL A 17 -12.15 -10.23 -14.15
CA VAL A 17 -12.29 -9.93 -12.71
C VAL A 17 -11.10 -10.33 -11.86
N ALA A 18 -10.14 -11.06 -12.43
CA ALA A 18 -9.03 -11.66 -11.70
C ALA A 18 -8.21 -10.63 -10.92
N SER A 19 -7.82 -9.55 -11.58
CA SER A 19 -7.00 -8.48 -10.99
C SER A 19 -7.74 -7.73 -9.86
N SER A 20 -9.05 -7.54 -9.99
CA SER A 20 -9.92 -6.94 -8.98
C SER A 20 -10.07 -7.83 -7.74
N LEU A 21 -10.03 -9.14 -7.92
CA LEU A 21 -10.10 -10.14 -6.83
C LEU A 21 -8.73 -10.42 -6.19
N GLY A 22 -7.68 -9.68 -6.55
CA GLY A 22 -6.34 -9.86 -6.02
C GLY A 22 -5.58 -11.05 -6.59
N LEU A 23 -6.09 -11.69 -7.64
CA LEU A 23 -5.34 -12.69 -8.41
C LEU A 23 -4.30 -11.98 -9.26
N SER A 24 -3.15 -12.62 -9.44
CA SER A 24 -2.09 -12.15 -10.33
C SER A 24 -2.42 -12.49 -11.79
N ASP A 25 -1.79 -11.78 -12.73
CA ASP A 25 -2.02 -12.00 -14.16
C ASP A 25 -1.55 -13.39 -14.64
N ASP A 26 -0.69 -14.05 -13.87
CA ASP A 26 -0.20 -15.42 -14.06
C ASP A 26 -1.00 -16.48 -13.27
N ALA A 27 -2.13 -16.10 -12.66
CA ALA A 27 -2.93 -17.01 -11.86
C ALA A 27 -3.42 -18.20 -12.69
N LYS A 28 -3.23 -19.41 -12.16
CA LYS A 28 -3.74 -20.64 -12.78
C LYS A 28 -5.16 -20.92 -12.28
N TYR A 29 -6.07 -21.15 -13.22
CA TYR A 29 -7.45 -21.53 -12.90
C TYR A 29 -7.59 -23.06 -12.76
N PRO A 30 -8.49 -23.55 -11.89
CA PRO A 30 -9.42 -22.78 -11.04
C PRO A 30 -8.74 -22.11 -9.84
N ALA A 31 -9.17 -20.89 -9.51
CA ALA A 31 -8.70 -20.12 -8.36
C ALA A 31 -9.86 -19.85 -7.39
N PHE A 32 -9.57 -19.81 -6.08
CA PHE A 32 -10.57 -19.56 -5.04
C PHE A 32 -10.19 -18.32 -4.22
N VAL A 33 -11.16 -17.44 -4.01
CA VAL A 33 -10.95 -16.17 -3.28
C VAL A 33 -12.11 -15.95 -2.33
N ILE A 34 -11.82 -15.61 -1.08
CA ILE A 34 -12.80 -15.09 -0.13
C ILE A 34 -12.76 -13.57 -0.22
N ALA A 35 -13.86 -12.95 -0.67
CA ALA A 35 -13.99 -11.50 -0.75
C ALA A 35 -14.88 -10.97 0.38
N ARG A 36 -14.44 -9.92 1.06
CA ARG A 36 -15.20 -9.19 2.08
C ARG A 36 -15.01 -7.68 1.89
N GLY A 37 -15.94 -7.04 1.20
CA GLY A 37 -15.78 -5.62 0.86
C GLY A 37 -14.58 -5.44 -0.06
N GLU A 38 -13.60 -4.64 0.35
CA GLU A 38 -12.33 -4.44 -0.38
C GLU A 38 -11.29 -5.52 -0.07
N ASP A 39 -11.51 -6.32 0.98
CA ASP A 39 -10.57 -7.33 1.45
C ASP A 39 -10.69 -8.61 0.62
N HIS A 40 -9.60 -9.03 -0.02
CA HIS A 40 -9.55 -10.25 -0.82
C HIS A 40 -8.51 -11.23 -0.26
N PHE A 41 -8.97 -12.42 0.10
CA PHE A 41 -8.13 -13.51 0.62
C PHE A 41 -8.05 -14.61 -0.43
N VAL A 42 -6.93 -14.62 -1.13
CA VAL A 42 -6.69 -15.50 -2.28
C VAL A 42 -6.08 -16.82 -1.80
N HIS A 43 -6.68 -17.94 -2.21
CA HIS A 43 -6.07 -19.26 -2.03
C HIS A 43 -4.71 -19.31 -2.74
N PRO A 44 -3.65 -19.86 -2.12
CA PRO A 44 -2.34 -19.96 -2.76
C PRO A 44 -2.45 -20.61 -4.15
N SER A 45 -2.04 -19.87 -5.19
CA SER A 45 -2.07 -20.33 -6.59
C SER A 45 -1.05 -21.45 -6.89
N THR A 46 -0.20 -21.79 -5.91
CA THR A 46 0.82 -22.85 -6.01
C THR A 46 0.26 -24.24 -5.77
N GLU A 47 -0.92 -24.35 -5.14
CA GLU A 47 -1.54 -25.63 -4.79
C GLU A 47 -2.86 -25.83 -5.55
N PRO A 48 -3.18 -27.07 -5.95
CA PRO A 48 -4.47 -27.35 -6.59
C PRO A 48 -5.61 -27.05 -5.64
N VAL A 49 -6.65 -26.39 -6.14
CA VAL A 49 -7.87 -26.11 -5.38
C VAL A 49 -8.59 -27.45 -5.12
N THR A 50 -8.56 -27.90 -3.86
CA THR A 50 -9.22 -29.12 -3.40
C THR A 50 -10.18 -28.79 -2.25
N ALA A 51 -11.07 -29.72 -1.90
CA ALA A 51 -12.00 -29.50 -0.78
C ALA A 51 -11.26 -29.22 0.53
N GLU A 52 -10.18 -29.97 0.81
CA GLU A 52 -9.36 -29.79 2.01
C GLU A 52 -8.66 -28.43 2.04
N SER A 53 -8.16 -27.97 0.89
CA SER A 53 -7.46 -26.68 0.81
C SER A 53 -8.42 -25.50 0.99
N ILE A 54 -9.65 -25.62 0.49
CA ILE A 54 -10.74 -24.66 0.73
C ILE A 54 -11.16 -24.67 2.21
N GLU A 55 -11.28 -25.84 2.83
CA GLU A 55 -11.61 -25.96 4.26
C GLU A 55 -10.54 -25.31 5.14
N ASN A 56 -9.26 -25.57 4.85
CA ASN A 56 -8.14 -24.93 5.55
C ASN A 56 -8.17 -23.41 5.39
N LEU A 57 -8.44 -22.91 4.18
CA LEU A 57 -8.62 -21.47 3.94
C LEU A 57 -9.76 -20.88 4.78
N PHE A 58 -10.89 -21.58 4.90
CA PHE A 58 -12.00 -21.13 5.75
C PHE A 58 -11.66 -21.17 7.24
N ILE A 59 -10.89 -22.16 7.70
CA ILE A 59 -10.41 -22.24 9.08
C ILE A 59 -9.47 -21.07 9.36
N GLU A 60 -8.46 -20.85 8.51
CA GLU A 60 -7.51 -19.75 8.65
C GLU A 60 -8.19 -18.38 8.58
N TYR A 61 -9.19 -18.23 7.71
CA TYR A 61 -10.03 -17.03 7.64
C TYR A 61 -10.83 -16.84 8.93
N SER A 62 -11.41 -17.92 9.46
CA SER A 62 -12.19 -17.89 10.69
C SER A 62 -11.33 -17.55 11.91
N GLU A 63 -10.10 -18.03 11.92
CA GLU A 63 -9.07 -17.76 12.92
C GLU A 63 -8.38 -16.40 12.74
N LYS A 64 -8.72 -15.65 11.67
CA LYS A 64 -8.10 -14.36 11.30
C LYS A 64 -6.59 -14.45 11.07
N LYS A 65 -6.10 -15.62 10.66
CA LYS A 65 -4.68 -15.85 10.34
C LYS A 65 -4.32 -15.50 8.90
N LEU A 66 -5.31 -15.36 8.03
CA LEU A 66 -5.08 -14.92 6.66
C LEU A 66 -4.75 -13.43 6.64
N PHE A 67 -3.52 -13.12 6.27
CA PHE A 67 -3.11 -11.76 5.91
C PHE A 67 -3.43 -11.55 4.43
N GLN A 68 -3.97 -10.38 4.10
CA GLN A 68 -4.21 -10.02 2.71
C GLN A 68 -2.91 -10.16 1.92
N LYS A 69 -2.98 -10.76 0.73
CA LYS A 69 -1.83 -10.79 -0.18
C LYS A 69 -1.71 -9.39 -0.78
N ILE A 70 -1.15 -8.48 0.01
CA ILE A 70 -0.96 -7.07 -0.35
C ILE A 70 -0.21 -7.04 -1.69
N LYS A 71 -0.80 -6.41 -2.70
CA LYS A 71 -0.10 -6.10 -3.96
C LYS A 71 1.12 -5.27 -3.58
N SER A 72 2.32 -5.75 -3.89
CA SER A 72 3.57 -5.07 -3.59
C SER A 72 4.50 -5.24 -4.78
N GLN A 73 5.14 -4.15 -5.17
CA GLN A 73 6.27 -4.20 -6.09
C GLN A 73 7.41 -5.03 -5.48
N PRO A 74 8.30 -5.60 -6.33
CA PRO A 74 9.52 -6.23 -5.85
C PRO A 74 10.31 -5.23 -5.00
N VAL A 75 10.96 -5.73 -3.97
CA VAL A 75 11.83 -4.90 -3.13
C VAL A 75 12.98 -4.38 -4.02
N PRO A 76 13.20 -3.07 -4.11
CA PRO A 76 14.28 -2.52 -4.92
C PRO A 76 15.65 -2.98 -4.38
N GLU A 77 16.62 -3.22 -5.28
CA GLU A 77 17.99 -3.60 -4.88
C GLU A 77 18.68 -2.50 -4.05
N ILE A 78 18.31 -1.24 -4.28
CA ILE A 78 18.74 -0.07 -3.52
C ILE A 78 17.50 0.59 -2.93
N GLU A 79 17.32 0.45 -1.62
CA GLU A 79 16.17 1.02 -0.90
C GLU A 79 16.29 2.56 -0.79
N THR A 80 17.49 3.12 -0.61
CA THR A 80 17.69 4.56 -0.38
C THR A 80 18.67 5.17 -1.38
N VAL A 81 18.25 6.24 -2.06
CA VAL A 81 19.08 7.01 -3.01
C VAL A 81 19.01 8.49 -2.62
N GLU A 82 20.15 9.12 -2.34
CA GLU A 82 20.26 10.53 -1.92
C GLU A 82 19.27 10.92 -0.79
N GLY A 83 19.20 10.10 0.26
CA GLY A 83 18.28 10.30 1.38
C GLY A 83 16.81 9.92 1.13
N LEU A 84 16.42 9.65 -0.12
CA LEU A 84 15.06 9.24 -0.48
C LEU A 84 14.93 7.71 -0.45
N THR A 85 14.07 7.20 0.41
CA THR A 85 13.83 5.76 0.59
C THR A 85 12.61 5.30 -0.22
N THR A 86 12.81 4.41 -1.19
CA THR A 86 11.71 3.78 -1.93
C THR A 86 11.11 2.67 -1.08
N VAL A 87 9.86 2.85 -0.66
CA VAL A 87 9.13 1.89 0.15
C VAL A 87 8.11 1.15 -0.72
N VAL A 88 8.07 -0.17 -0.57
CA VAL A 88 7.04 -1.04 -1.16
C VAL A 88 6.18 -1.66 -0.06
N GLY A 89 5.04 -2.25 -0.41
CA GLY A 89 4.10 -2.84 0.56
C GLY A 89 4.77 -3.82 1.53
N LYS A 90 5.71 -4.65 1.06
CA LYS A 90 6.46 -5.60 1.89
C LYS A 90 7.44 -4.96 2.88
N THR A 91 7.95 -3.77 2.58
CA THR A 91 8.97 -3.10 3.40
C THR A 91 8.38 -2.07 4.36
N LEU A 92 7.12 -1.68 4.16
CA LEU A 92 6.49 -0.63 4.96
C LEU A 92 6.53 -0.95 6.47
N ASP A 93 6.19 -2.19 6.86
CA ASP A 93 6.17 -2.62 8.26
C ASP A 93 7.54 -2.54 8.94
N LYS A 94 8.62 -2.84 8.20
CA LYS A 94 10.01 -2.73 8.66
C LYS A 94 10.30 -1.29 9.10
N TYR A 95 9.88 -0.31 8.31
CA TYR A 95 10.15 1.09 8.61
C TYR A 95 9.22 1.66 9.68
N LEU A 96 7.95 1.27 9.69
CA LEU A 96 7.01 1.65 10.77
C LEU A 96 7.46 1.13 12.14
N SER A 97 8.09 -0.04 12.16
CA SER A 97 8.63 -0.67 13.37
C SER A 97 10.03 -0.16 13.76
N SER A 98 10.68 0.64 12.91
CA SER A 98 12.08 1.06 13.10
C SER A 98 12.32 2.00 14.28
N GLY A 99 11.26 2.58 14.85
CA GLY A 99 11.38 3.55 15.93
C GLY A 99 11.51 5.00 15.45
N LYS A 100 11.94 5.22 14.20
CA LYS A 100 12.23 6.54 13.63
C LYS A 100 10.98 7.27 13.17
N ASP A 101 11.07 8.59 13.12
CA ASP A 101 10.06 9.42 12.45
C ASP A 101 10.18 9.21 10.94
N MET A 102 9.04 9.11 10.26
CA MET A 102 9.02 8.88 8.81
C MET A 102 8.03 9.82 8.13
N LEU A 103 8.49 10.47 7.06
CA LEU A 103 7.64 11.15 6.08
C LEU A 103 7.53 10.26 4.84
N ILE A 104 6.33 9.92 4.42
CA ILE A 104 6.09 9.11 3.22
C ILE A 104 5.19 9.84 2.22
N GLU A 105 5.64 9.92 0.96
CA GLU A 105 4.84 10.37 -0.17
C GLU A 105 4.21 9.16 -0.89
N PHE A 106 2.89 9.15 -0.97
CA PHE A 106 2.13 8.22 -1.81
C PHE A 106 1.87 8.88 -3.16
N PHE A 107 2.57 8.41 -4.20
CA PHE A 107 2.48 8.98 -5.55
C PHE A 107 1.88 8.00 -6.54
N ALA A 108 1.42 8.54 -7.68
CA ALA A 108 1.06 7.76 -8.86
C ALA A 108 1.94 8.19 -10.04
N PRO A 109 2.52 7.26 -10.83
CA PRO A 109 3.48 7.58 -11.89
C PRO A 109 2.89 8.41 -13.04
N TRP A 110 1.57 8.40 -13.19
CA TRP A 110 0.82 9.17 -14.19
C TRP A 110 0.32 10.52 -13.66
N CYS A 111 0.46 10.80 -12.35
CA CYS A 111 -0.04 12.04 -11.76
C CYS A 111 0.91 13.23 -12.06
N GLY A 112 0.37 14.26 -12.73
CA GLY A 112 1.13 15.47 -13.08
C GLY A 112 1.60 16.26 -11.86
N HIS A 113 0.81 16.30 -10.78
CA HIS A 113 1.18 16.98 -9.54
C HIS A 113 2.34 16.29 -8.82
N CYS A 114 2.35 14.95 -8.76
CA CYS A 114 3.45 14.19 -8.19
C CYS A 114 4.76 14.43 -8.97
N LYS A 115 4.69 14.50 -10.31
CA LYS A 115 5.88 14.79 -11.12
C LYS A 115 6.49 16.16 -10.84
N ASN A 116 5.66 17.15 -10.52
CA ASN A 116 6.12 18.48 -10.14
C ASN A 116 6.68 18.52 -8.70
N LEU A 117 6.14 17.69 -7.80
CA LEU A 117 6.60 17.58 -6.42
C LEU A 117 7.90 16.77 -6.29
N ALA A 118 8.10 15.74 -7.12
CA ALA A 118 9.26 14.85 -7.09
C ALA A 118 10.63 15.56 -6.97
N PRO A 119 10.96 16.60 -7.77
CA PRO A 119 12.25 17.30 -7.63
C PRO A 119 12.37 18.11 -6.33
N ILE A 120 11.26 18.58 -5.76
CA ILE A 120 11.25 19.28 -4.46
C ILE A 120 11.40 18.26 -3.34
N TYR A 121 10.67 17.15 -3.42
CA TYR A 121 10.73 16.07 -2.45
C TYR A 121 12.12 15.43 -2.36
N ALA A 122 12.80 15.25 -3.50
CA ALA A 122 14.18 14.77 -3.54
C ALA A 122 15.17 15.75 -2.86
N LYS A 123 14.96 17.07 -2.99
CA LYS A 123 15.79 18.05 -2.27
C LYS A 123 15.59 17.96 -0.77
N VAL A 124 14.34 17.83 -0.32
CA VAL A 124 14.03 17.61 1.10
C VAL A 124 14.67 16.32 1.58
N ALA A 125 14.55 15.22 0.84
CA ALA A 125 15.16 13.96 1.20
C ALA A 125 16.68 14.09 1.42
N LYS A 126 17.35 14.85 0.55
CA LYS A 126 18.79 15.14 0.64
C LYS A 126 19.16 16.02 1.83
N GLU A 127 18.38 17.06 2.12
CA GLU A 127 18.61 17.93 3.29
C GLU A 127 18.45 17.17 4.62
N PHE A 128 17.54 16.20 4.65
CA PHE A 128 17.24 15.40 5.83
C PHE A 128 18.06 14.11 5.91
N GLU A 129 19.00 13.86 4.98
CA GLU A 129 19.83 12.64 4.95
C GLU A 129 20.65 12.44 6.23
N SER A 130 21.09 13.53 6.87
CA SER A 130 21.82 13.49 8.15
C SER A 130 20.92 13.54 9.40
N SER A 131 19.60 13.61 9.23
CA SER A 131 18.64 13.67 10.33
C SER A 131 18.15 12.28 10.71
N ASP A 132 17.56 12.13 11.91
CA ASP A 132 16.97 10.85 12.34
C ASP A 132 15.54 10.62 11.79
N VAL A 133 15.24 11.23 10.64
CA VAL A 133 13.94 11.17 9.97
C VAL A 133 14.10 10.44 8.64
N ILE A 134 13.22 9.48 8.38
CA ILE A 134 13.20 8.75 7.11
C ILE A 134 12.28 9.49 6.14
N ILE A 135 12.83 9.93 5.01
CA ILE A 135 12.05 10.47 3.89
C ILE A 135 11.84 9.35 2.88
N ALA A 136 10.58 9.04 2.58
CA ALA A 136 10.20 7.87 1.81
C ALA A 136 9.17 8.18 0.71
N ALA A 137 9.20 7.42 -0.38
CA ALA A 137 8.20 7.49 -1.43
C ALA A 137 7.70 6.09 -1.78
N MET A 138 6.40 5.97 -2.06
CA MET A 138 5.77 4.72 -2.48
C MET A 138 4.76 4.96 -3.60
N ASP A 139 4.80 4.08 -4.61
CA ASP A 139 3.80 4.05 -5.67
C ASP A 139 2.51 3.42 -5.14
N ALA A 140 1.48 4.26 -4.91
CA ALA A 140 0.19 3.85 -4.40
C ALA A 140 -0.68 3.10 -5.43
N THR A 141 -0.27 3.09 -6.71
CA THR A 141 -0.99 2.36 -7.78
C THR A 141 -0.56 0.90 -7.85
N ALA A 142 0.67 0.61 -7.44
CA ALA A 142 1.27 -0.72 -7.52
C ALA A 142 1.52 -1.35 -6.13
N ASN A 143 1.30 -0.59 -5.05
CA ASN A 143 1.42 -1.06 -3.67
C ASN A 143 0.12 -0.81 -2.90
N GLN A 144 -0.43 -1.85 -2.28
CA GLN A 144 -1.53 -1.74 -1.33
C GLN A 144 -1.00 -1.46 0.07
N VAL A 145 -1.77 -0.70 0.84
CA VAL A 145 -1.47 -0.35 2.24
C VAL A 145 -2.69 -0.70 3.06
N ASP A 146 -2.48 -1.27 4.23
CA ASP A 146 -3.58 -1.50 5.17
C ASP A 146 -4.16 -0.14 5.59
N ASN A 147 -5.47 0.08 5.34
CA ASN A 147 -6.18 1.31 5.69
C ASN A 147 -6.10 1.66 7.20
N SER A 148 -5.84 0.67 8.06
CA SER A 148 -5.59 0.91 9.49
C SER A 148 -4.27 1.66 9.73
N LEU A 149 -3.25 1.46 8.89
CA LEU A 149 -1.99 2.20 8.91
C LEU A 149 -2.17 3.63 8.37
N LEU A 150 -3.04 3.80 7.37
CA LEU A 150 -3.38 5.12 6.82
C LEU A 150 -4.09 6.02 7.85
N THR A 151 -4.86 5.45 8.77
CA THR A 151 -5.52 6.22 9.85
C THR A 151 -4.51 6.90 10.78
N PHE A 152 -3.33 6.29 11.01
CA PHE A 152 -2.25 6.91 11.80
C PHE A 152 -1.46 7.97 11.02
N LEU A 153 -1.53 7.94 9.68
CA LEU A 153 -0.77 8.80 8.76
C LEU A 153 -1.50 10.10 8.41
N VAL A 154 -2.83 10.12 8.45
CA VAL A 154 -3.67 11.26 8.06
C VAL A 154 -4.05 12.08 9.30
N PHE A 155 -3.09 12.82 9.85
CA PHE A 155 -3.40 13.84 10.86
C PHE A 155 -3.94 15.11 10.17
N ARG A 156 -5.22 15.05 9.76
CA ARG A 156 -5.95 16.07 8.98
C ARG A 156 -5.34 16.38 7.59
N PRO A 157 -6.17 16.48 6.54
CA PRO A 157 -5.69 16.96 5.25
C PRO A 157 -5.37 18.45 5.40
N TYR A 158 -4.10 18.81 5.40
CA TYR A 158 -3.75 20.03 4.68
C TYR A 158 -3.69 19.63 3.20
N THR A 159 -4.86 19.59 2.59
CA THR A 159 -5.04 19.61 1.14
C THR A 159 -4.30 20.83 0.61
N LEU A 160 -3.08 20.63 0.11
CA LEU A 160 -2.35 21.65 -0.66
C LEU A 160 -2.98 21.82 -2.06
N PHE A 161 -3.87 20.91 -2.48
CA PHE A 161 -4.72 21.05 -3.65
C PHE A 161 -6.10 20.43 -3.38
N PRO A 162 -7.20 21.03 -3.90
CA PRO A 162 -8.54 20.46 -3.77
C PRO A 162 -8.57 19.05 -4.39
N MET A 163 -9.01 18.07 -3.61
CA MET A 163 -9.30 16.71 -4.09
C MET A 163 -10.46 16.76 -5.09
N GLU A 164 -10.15 16.79 -6.39
CA GLU A 164 -10.96 16.06 -7.36
C GLU A 164 -10.42 14.62 -7.41
N GLU A 165 -11.34 13.66 -7.40
CA GLU A 165 -11.17 12.19 -7.24
C GLU A 165 -10.19 11.49 -8.21
N SER A 166 -9.40 12.21 -8.99
CA SER A 166 -8.55 11.66 -10.03
C SER A 166 -7.05 11.88 -9.85
N GLN A 167 -6.58 12.54 -8.79
CA GLN A 167 -5.14 12.81 -8.60
C GLN A 167 -4.69 12.60 -7.15
N LEU A 168 -4.22 11.38 -6.84
CA LEU A 168 -3.69 11.02 -5.53
C LEU A 168 -2.25 11.56 -5.37
N CYS A 169 -2.09 12.59 -4.55
CA CYS A 169 -0.80 12.95 -3.95
C CYS A 169 -1.05 13.08 -2.45
N MET A 170 -0.82 12.01 -1.71
CA MET A 170 -1.01 12.01 -0.26
C MET A 170 0.34 12.01 0.42
N MET A 171 0.57 12.97 1.31
CA MET A 171 1.73 12.98 2.19
C MET A 171 1.28 12.54 3.58
N GLY A 172 1.92 11.49 4.10
CA GLY A 172 1.67 10.98 5.43
C GLY A 172 2.89 11.17 6.32
N ALA A 173 2.67 11.58 7.57
CA ALA A 173 3.72 11.65 8.58
C ALA A 173 3.46 10.61 9.67
N VAL A 174 4.45 9.77 9.94
CA VAL A 174 4.45 8.81 11.04
C VAL A 174 5.22 9.42 12.21
N ARG A 175 4.54 9.52 13.36
CA ARG A 175 5.10 9.79 14.71
C ARG A 175 5.47 11.22 15.14
N SER A 176 5.35 12.28 14.33
CA SER A 176 5.49 13.65 14.88
C SER A 176 4.90 14.80 14.06
N MET A 177 4.05 15.64 14.70
CA MET A 177 3.55 16.93 14.18
C MET A 177 4.62 18.03 14.11
N LYS A 178 5.79 17.88 14.75
CA LYS A 178 6.85 18.90 14.71
C LYS A 178 7.53 18.99 13.34
N PHE A 179 7.43 17.94 12.54
CA PHE A 179 8.06 17.82 11.24
C PHE A 179 7.33 18.63 10.16
N THR A 180 6.00 18.67 10.18
CA THR A 180 5.21 19.39 9.16
C THR A 180 5.46 20.90 9.20
N SER A 181 5.64 21.49 10.38
CA SER A 181 6.00 22.92 10.49
C SER A 181 7.41 23.23 9.93
N LEU A 182 8.36 22.30 10.09
CA LEU A 182 9.73 22.47 9.60
C LEU A 182 9.79 22.29 8.08
N PHE A 183 9.08 21.30 7.53
CA PHE A 183 8.88 21.09 6.10
C PHE A 183 8.25 22.32 5.42
N MET A 184 7.21 22.91 6.01
CA MET A 184 6.59 24.13 5.46
C MET A 184 7.54 25.34 5.49
N SER A 185 8.46 25.41 6.45
CA SER A 185 9.43 26.51 6.52
C SER A 185 10.59 26.36 5.54
N THR A 186 10.96 25.12 5.20
CA THR A 186 12.08 24.78 4.30
C THR A 186 11.63 24.69 2.84
N ALA A 187 10.40 24.27 2.58
CA ALA A 187 9.89 24.07 1.23
C ALA A 187 9.53 25.37 0.49
N GLN A 188 9.50 26.54 1.15
CA GLN A 188 9.18 27.88 0.57
C GLN A 188 8.44 27.82 -0.77
N LEU A 189 7.19 27.35 -0.71
CA LEU A 189 6.16 27.52 -1.73
C LEU A 189 5.29 28.72 -1.34
#